data_AF-A0A6P6E1M0-F1
#
_entry.id   AF-A0A6P6E1M0-F1
#
_cell.length_a   1.000
_cell.length_b   1.000
_cell.length_c   1.000
_cell.angle_alpha   90.00
_cell.angle_beta   90.00
_cell.angle_gamma   90.00
#
_symmetry.space_group_name_H-M   'P 1'
#
loop_
_entity.id
_entity.type
_entity.pdbx_description
1 polymer ?
#
loop_
_entity_poly.entity_id
_entity_poly.type
_entity_poly.pdbx_seq_one_letter_code
_entity_poly.pdbx_strand_id
1 'polypeptide(L)'
;MRPPLPAQPDEVGAQFATWNVSTQVQSVSVTCQAQACRGGSTPKAPHTALLSSYSRLALKIPPPPACAPGRLQRPLLLLCSQPKLQGSFMSILCDSHRTSYLLPPDHEDWGEQGAPAFVYGQEELVVGGVQWPSSPPSTPDSWPASRFDSALCSAWRQRMELGLFRYCLGELQTQVLPGAVGFVAQLNVERGVQRRCPQNIKSVRQAFDPEQFNFNKIRPGEVLFRLHQEPDTHSALPQDILVVINVSPLEWGHVLLVPEPAQQLPQRLLPGVLRAGLEAVLLSSHPGFRVGFNSLGGLASVNHLHLHGYYLAHRLPVEGAPSQPLDPGGHLHLLQTLPAPGFLFYTSGPGPDLEAVISRVCRATDYLTDQEIAHNLFVTRGAPPGKASPCSALTGVRVILWARKSSFGIKEGEAFNVALCELAGHLPVKTAQDFSSLTEAAAVALIQDCLLPPGQATAVRAALVALMAQEEP
;
A
#
# COMPACT_ATOMS: atom_id res chain seq x y z
N MET A 1 -37.39 -70.32 11.09
CA MET A 1 -36.06 -70.94 11.09
C MET A 1 -35.00 -69.85 11.13
N ARG A 2 -34.27 -69.73 12.24
CA ARG A 2 -32.96 -69.08 12.29
C ARG A 2 -31.91 -70.19 12.39
N PRO A 3 -30.75 -69.99 11.80
CA PRO A 3 -29.50 -70.34 12.46
C PRO A 3 -28.63 -69.09 12.71
N PRO A 4 -27.72 -69.15 13.69
CA PRO A 4 -26.97 -68.00 14.20
C PRO A 4 -25.62 -67.82 13.50
N LEU A 5 -25.10 -66.59 13.49
CA LEU A 5 -23.68 -66.31 13.25
C LEU A 5 -22.89 -66.55 14.55
N PRO A 6 -21.73 -67.22 14.50
CA PRO A 6 -20.94 -67.56 15.69
C PRO A 6 -19.99 -66.44 16.12
N ALA A 7 -19.56 -66.57 17.38
CA ALA A 7 -18.75 -65.65 18.18
C ALA A 7 -17.27 -65.56 17.76
N GLN A 8 -16.60 -64.52 18.27
CA GLN A 8 -15.15 -64.31 18.26
C GLN A 8 -14.36 -65.47 18.90
N PRO A 9 -13.03 -65.50 18.68
CA PRO A 9 -12.14 -65.54 19.85
C PRO A 9 -10.89 -64.64 19.76
N ASP A 10 -10.62 -64.01 20.91
CA ASP A 10 -9.37 -63.90 21.68
C ASP A 10 -8.05 -63.33 21.09
N GLU A 11 -7.56 -62.36 21.89
CA GLU A 11 -6.19 -62.11 22.37
C GLU A 11 -5.00 -62.16 21.39
N VAL A 12 -4.16 -61.10 21.42
CA VAL A 12 -2.80 -61.15 22.00
C VAL A 12 -2.28 -59.71 22.12
N GLY A 13 -1.90 -59.31 23.33
CA GLY A 13 -1.11 -58.11 23.57
C GLY A 13 0.38 -58.34 23.27
N ALA A 14 1.07 -57.29 22.82
CA ALA A 14 2.52 -57.19 22.95
C ALA A 14 2.96 -55.72 22.94
N GLN A 15 3.85 -55.43 23.89
CA GLN A 15 4.54 -54.18 24.17
C GLN A 15 5.62 -53.85 23.11
N PHE A 16 6.36 -52.77 23.38
CA PHE A 16 7.60 -52.25 22.77
C PHE A 16 7.39 -51.14 21.73
N ALA A 17 8.14 -50.03 21.72
CA ALA A 17 9.24 -49.59 22.57
C ALA A 17 9.33 -48.05 22.53
N THR A 18 9.55 -47.47 23.70
CA THR A 18 10.17 -46.15 23.87
C THR A 18 11.57 -46.16 23.26
N TRP A 19 11.86 -45.22 22.35
CA TRP A 19 13.22 -44.82 22.01
C TRP A 19 13.49 -43.43 22.57
N ASN A 20 14.22 -43.42 23.68
CA ASN A 20 15.02 -42.28 24.11
C ASN A 20 16.21 -42.16 23.14
N VAL A 21 16.38 -41.00 22.52
CA VAL A 21 17.70 -40.53 22.12
C VAL A 21 17.91 -39.18 22.79
N SER A 22 18.83 -39.19 23.74
CA SER A 22 19.38 -38.03 24.41
C SER A 22 20.38 -37.36 23.48
N THR A 23 20.20 -36.09 23.19
CA THR A 23 21.29 -35.22 22.73
C THR A 23 21.23 -33.91 23.49
N GLN A 24 22.22 -33.74 24.35
CA GLN A 24 22.49 -32.53 25.13
C GLN A 24 22.62 -31.33 24.19
N VAL A 25 21.83 -30.28 24.42
CA VAL A 25 22.13 -28.94 23.93
C VAL A 25 22.66 -28.15 25.12
N GLN A 26 23.94 -27.80 25.06
CA GLN A 26 24.59 -26.90 25.99
C GLN A 26 23.94 -25.51 25.88
N SER A 27 23.42 -25.03 27.01
CA SER A 27 23.02 -23.65 27.21
C SER A 27 24.28 -22.79 27.37
N VAL A 28 24.53 -21.89 26.42
CA VAL A 28 25.48 -20.80 26.60
C VAL A 28 24.70 -19.58 27.08
N SER A 29 24.77 -19.35 28.38
CA SER A 29 24.31 -18.14 29.05
C SER A 29 25.37 -17.04 28.84
N VAL A 30 25.07 -15.99 28.10
CA VAL A 30 25.90 -14.77 28.10
C VAL A 30 25.26 -13.74 29.01
N THR A 31 25.78 -13.68 30.24
CA THR A 31 25.59 -12.58 31.19
C THR A 31 26.26 -11.31 30.66
N CYS A 32 25.47 -10.28 30.35
CA CYS A 32 26.00 -8.91 30.22
C CYS A 32 26.08 -8.28 31.61
N GLN A 33 27.30 -8.16 32.15
CA GLN A 33 27.58 -7.30 33.29
C GLN A 33 27.65 -5.84 32.82
N ALA A 34 26.78 -5.01 33.40
CA ALA A 34 26.90 -3.57 33.38
C ALA A 34 28.05 -3.15 34.31
N GLN A 35 28.97 -2.33 33.79
CA GLN A 35 29.92 -1.60 34.63
C GLN A 35 29.88 -0.13 34.27
N ALA A 36 29.42 0.66 35.23
CA ALA A 36 29.48 2.11 35.23
C ALA A 36 30.90 2.56 35.58
N CYS A 37 31.38 3.63 34.93
CA CYS A 37 32.36 4.55 35.51
C CYS A 37 32.12 5.98 34.98
N ARG A 38 32.06 6.92 35.92
CA ARG A 38 31.94 8.37 35.74
C ARG A 38 33.31 8.99 35.45
N GLY A 39 33.32 10.12 34.75
CA GLY A 39 34.19 11.26 35.08
C GLY A 39 35.14 11.77 34.00
N GLY A 40 34.92 13.03 33.58
CA GLY A 40 35.96 14.07 33.63
C GLY A 40 36.73 14.45 32.35
N SER A 41 36.55 15.73 31.98
CA SER A 41 37.53 16.66 31.39
C SER A 41 38.03 16.50 29.94
N THR A 42 37.63 17.49 29.11
CA THR A 42 38.42 18.12 28.01
C THR A 42 39.75 18.70 28.54
N PRO A 43 40.82 18.98 27.75
CA PRO A 43 40.74 19.63 26.42
C PRO A 43 41.89 19.41 25.39
N LYS A 44 41.74 20.08 24.23
CA LYS A 44 42.75 20.60 23.27
C LYS A 44 43.47 19.64 22.27
N ALA A 45 43.33 20.01 20.98
CA ALA A 45 44.19 19.72 19.83
C ALA A 45 45.63 20.29 20.02
N PRO A 46 46.69 20.03 19.17
CA PRO A 46 46.62 19.90 17.70
C PRO A 46 47.68 18.99 16.99
N HIS A 47 47.58 18.97 15.64
CA HIS A 47 48.58 18.67 14.60
C HIS A 47 49.52 17.45 14.74
N THR A 48 49.56 16.55 13.74
CA THR A 48 50.51 16.55 12.58
C THR A 48 50.43 15.19 11.85
N ALA A 49 50.68 15.23 10.55
CA ALA A 49 50.61 14.15 9.57
C ALA A 49 51.50 12.93 9.84
N LEU A 50 51.10 11.77 9.31
CA LEU A 50 52.02 10.78 8.76
C LEU A 50 51.34 9.94 7.67
N LEU A 51 52.06 9.85 6.55
CA LEU A 51 51.77 9.10 5.33
C LEU A 51 51.80 7.59 5.59
N SER A 52 50.95 6.84 4.88
CA SER A 52 51.29 5.50 4.37
C SER A 52 50.29 5.06 3.29
N SER A 53 50.75 5.20 2.05
CA SER A 53 50.53 4.38 0.86
C SER A 53 49.77 3.05 1.03
N TYR A 54 48.82 2.75 0.13
CA TYR A 54 48.79 1.52 -0.68
C TYR A 54 47.85 1.63 -1.91
N SER A 55 48.50 1.60 -3.08
CA SER A 55 48.15 1.02 -4.39
C SER A 55 46.70 0.98 -4.92
N ARG A 56 46.53 1.70 -6.04
CA ARG A 56 45.45 1.58 -7.03
C ARG A 56 45.59 0.31 -7.87
N LEU A 57 44.48 -0.38 -8.11
CA LEU A 57 44.27 -1.26 -9.28
C LEU A 57 43.11 -0.66 -10.08
N ALA A 58 43.45 0.05 -11.15
CA ALA A 58 42.51 0.58 -12.13
C ALA A 58 42.57 -0.29 -13.39
N LEU A 59 41.49 -1.04 -13.64
CA LEU A 59 41.27 -1.74 -14.90
C LEU A 59 40.87 -0.72 -15.98
N LYS A 60 41.71 -0.62 -17.02
CA LYS A 60 41.46 0.16 -18.24
C LYS A 60 40.33 -0.48 -19.05
N ILE A 61 39.28 0.28 -19.33
CA ILE A 61 38.29 -0.03 -20.37
C ILE A 61 38.51 0.98 -21.52
N PRO A 62 38.66 0.56 -22.78
CA PRO A 62 38.89 1.47 -23.91
C PRO A 62 37.59 2.17 -24.38
N PRO A 63 37.67 3.40 -24.91
CA PRO A 63 36.50 4.14 -25.39
C PRO A 63 36.06 3.70 -26.81
N PRO A 64 34.77 3.87 -27.17
CA PRO A 64 34.27 3.58 -28.51
C PRO A 64 34.70 4.65 -29.54
N PRO A 65 34.75 4.31 -30.84
CA PRO A 65 35.28 5.21 -31.87
C PRO A 65 34.30 6.32 -32.26
N ALA A 66 34.86 7.49 -32.54
CA ALA A 66 34.17 8.65 -33.09
C ALA A 66 33.97 8.53 -34.61
N CYS A 67 32.77 8.86 -35.10
CA CYS A 67 32.49 9.09 -36.52
C CYS A 67 32.20 10.58 -36.76
N ALA A 68 32.86 11.15 -37.77
CA ALA A 68 32.76 12.54 -38.21
C ALA A 68 31.68 12.72 -39.33
N PRO A 69 31.41 13.96 -39.79
CA PRO A 69 30.06 14.43 -40.13
C PRO A 69 29.62 14.21 -41.59
N GLY A 70 28.31 14.06 -41.80
CA GLY A 70 27.69 13.90 -43.12
C GLY A 70 26.47 14.80 -43.33
N ARG A 71 26.67 15.85 -44.14
CA ARG A 71 25.75 16.60 -45.02
C ARG A 71 24.26 16.78 -44.67
N LEU A 72 23.90 18.06 -44.55
CA LEU A 72 22.56 18.63 -44.79
C LEU A 72 22.00 18.22 -46.16
N GLN A 73 20.74 17.77 -46.17
CA GLN A 73 19.81 17.98 -47.29
C GLN A 73 18.42 18.37 -46.74
N ARG A 74 17.96 19.57 -47.11
CA ARG A 74 16.56 20.00 -47.01
C ARG A 74 15.72 19.19 -48.01
N PRO A 75 14.41 19.03 -47.75
CA PRO A 75 13.48 19.44 -48.79
C PRO A 75 12.25 20.22 -48.29
N LEU A 76 11.99 21.30 -49.04
CA LEU A 76 10.70 21.75 -49.59
C LEU A 76 9.44 21.74 -48.69
N LEU A 77 9.02 22.96 -48.34
CA LEU A 77 7.62 23.30 -48.04
C LEU A 77 6.73 22.95 -49.24
N LEU A 78 5.71 22.11 -49.02
CA LEU A 78 4.53 22.05 -49.87
C LEU A 78 3.38 22.77 -49.15
N LEU A 79 2.99 23.91 -49.70
CA LEU A 79 1.72 24.58 -49.42
C LEU A 79 0.59 23.73 -50.01
N CYS A 80 -0.34 23.27 -49.17
CA CYS A 80 -1.66 22.83 -49.64
C CYS A 80 -2.75 23.35 -48.70
N SER A 81 -3.70 24.01 -49.33
CA SER A 81 -4.78 24.83 -48.79
C SER A 81 -5.78 24.06 -47.92
N GLN A 82 -6.22 24.66 -46.82
CA GLN A 82 -7.46 24.28 -46.13
C GLN A 82 -8.63 25.14 -46.60
N PRO A 83 -9.86 24.59 -46.73
CA PRO A 83 -11.06 25.39 -46.74
C PRO A 83 -11.51 25.71 -45.31
N LYS A 84 -11.86 26.98 -45.11
CA LYS A 84 -12.49 27.54 -43.91
C LYS A 84 -13.83 26.83 -43.64
N LEU A 85 -14.02 26.38 -42.41
CA LEU A 85 -15.35 26.25 -41.81
C LEU A 85 -15.30 26.86 -40.41
N GLN A 86 -16.06 27.93 -40.28
CA GLN A 86 -16.14 28.83 -39.15
C GLN A 86 -17.22 28.27 -38.22
N GLY A 87 -16.82 27.84 -37.02
CA GLY A 87 -17.70 27.35 -35.98
C GLY A 87 -17.15 27.77 -34.62
N SER A 88 -17.91 28.61 -33.94
CA SER A 88 -17.60 29.27 -32.67
C SER A 88 -17.25 28.31 -31.54
N PHE A 89 -16.01 28.37 -31.04
CA PHE A 89 -15.63 28.02 -29.66
C PHE A 89 -14.53 28.98 -29.19
N MET A 90 -14.94 30.13 -28.66
CA MET A 90 -14.07 31.01 -27.87
C MET A 90 -14.12 30.57 -26.40
N SER A 91 -13.24 29.65 -26.01
CA SER A 91 -12.52 29.68 -24.72
C SER A 91 -11.36 28.67 -24.73
N ILE A 92 -10.44 28.83 -25.68
CA ILE A 92 -9.09 28.29 -25.53
C ILE A 92 -8.20 29.53 -25.50
N LEU A 93 -8.05 30.09 -24.30
CA LEU A 93 -7.03 31.08 -24.02
C LEU A 93 -6.25 30.61 -22.79
N CYS A 94 -4.95 30.40 -23.02
CA CYS A 94 -3.87 30.31 -22.03
C CYS A 94 -3.61 28.95 -21.35
N ASP A 95 -2.88 28.06 -22.01
CA ASP A 95 -2.17 26.93 -21.35
C ASP A 95 -0.67 27.24 -21.23
N SER A 96 -0.34 28.32 -20.52
CA SER A 96 1.06 28.74 -20.21
C SER A 96 1.41 28.59 -18.72
N HIS A 97 0.52 27.98 -17.93
CA HIS A 97 0.76 27.67 -16.51
C HIS A 97 0.32 26.23 -16.21
N ARG A 98 1.08 25.24 -16.70
CA ARG A 98 0.97 23.89 -16.16
C ARG A 98 1.50 23.95 -14.73
N THR A 99 0.62 23.86 -13.73
CA THR A 99 1.00 23.90 -12.31
C THR A 99 2.12 22.90 -12.06
N SER A 100 3.29 23.40 -11.63
CA SER A 100 4.40 22.55 -11.23
C SER A 100 4.14 22.00 -9.84
N TYR A 101 4.23 20.68 -9.68
CA TYR A 101 4.20 20.02 -8.37
C TYR A 101 5.61 19.79 -7.82
N LEU A 102 6.62 20.29 -8.52
CA LEU A 102 8.03 20.20 -8.14
C LEU A 102 8.37 21.32 -7.16
N LEU A 103 9.16 20.98 -6.14
CA LEU A 103 9.73 21.98 -5.24
C LEU A 103 10.74 22.87 -5.99
N PRO A 104 10.87 24.14 -5.59
CA PRO A 104 11.97 24.98 -6.04
C PRO A 104 13.32 24.42 -5.54
N PRO A 105 14.44 24.79 -6.20
CA PRO A 105 15.77 24.32 -5.83
C PRO A 105 16.19 24.71 -4.41
N ASP A 106 15.75 25.87 -3.93
CA ASP A 106 16.10 26.42 -2.62
C ASP A 106 15.12 25.95 -1.54
N HIS A 107 15.65 25.46 -0.43
CA HIS A 107 14.88 24.81 0.64
C HIS A 107 14.12 25.77 1.55
N GLU A 108 14.57 27.02 1.65
CA GLU A 108 13.91 28.08 2.42
C GLU A 108 12.51 28.40 1.84
N ASP A 109 12.35 28.25 0.52
CA ASP A 109 11.11 28.59 -0.19
C ASP A 109 10.02 27.53 -0.06
N TRP A 110 10.34 26.33 0.44
CA TRP A 110 9.40 25.20 0.49
C TRP A 110 8.20 25.46 1.42
N GLY A 111 8.35 26.35 2.39
CA GLY A 111 7.29 26.72 3.35
C GLY A 111 6.47 27.95 2.95
N GLU A 112 7.00 28.83 2.09
CA GLU A 112 6.41 30.15 1.86
C GLU A 112 5.21 30.13 0.90
N GLN A 113 5.16 29.18 -0.03
CA GLN A 113 4.18 29.15 -1.12
C GLN A 113 2.97 28.25 -0.84
N GLY A 114 3.01 27.49 0.26
CA GLY A 114 2.02 26.44 0.55
C GLY A 114 2.05 25.29 -0.46
N ALA A 115 1.35 24.19 -0.15
CA ALA A 115 1.28 23.07 -1.07
C ALA A 115 0.40 23.40 -2.29
N PRO A 116 0.87 23.15 -3.53
CA PRO A 116 0.08 23.40 -4.74
C PRO A 116 -1.18 22.53 -4.73
N ALA A 117 -2.27 23.03 -5.32
CA ALA A 117 -3.51 22.25 -5.44
C ALA A 117 -3.53 21.44 -6.75
N PHE A 118 -3.77 20.14 -6.64
CA PHE A 118 -4.21 19.28 -7.74
C PHE A 118 -5.73 19.28 -7.75
N VAL A 119 -6.31 20.10 -8.62
CA VAL A 119 -7.76 20.26 -8.77
C VAL A 119 -8.26 19.32 -9.88
N TYR A 120 -9.27 18.49 -9.61
CA TYR A 120 -9.82 17.55 -10.60
C TYR A 120 -11.35 17.55 -10.64
N GLY A 121 -11.87 17.37 -11.85
CA GLY A 121 -13.28 17.13 -12.13
C GLY A 121 -13.62 15.65 -12.28
N GLN A 122 -14.92 15.37 -12.44
CA GLN A 122 -15.44 14.00 -12.64
C GLN A 122 -14.96 13.37 -13.95
N GLU A 123 -14.72 14.18 -14.97
CA GLU A 123 -14.23 13.78 -16.29
C GLU A 123 -12.80 13.22 -16.30
N GLU A 124 -12.03 13.49 -15.25
CA GLU A 124 -10.67 12.96 -15.08
C GLU A 124 -10.64 11.60 -14.40
N LEU A 125 -11.76 11.15 -13.83
CA LEU A 125 -11.88 9.84 -13.23
C LEU A 125 -11.94 8.79 -14.34
N VAL A 126 -10.92 7.94 -14.42
CA VAL A 126 -10.77 6.91 -15.44
C VAL A 126 -11.76 5.78 -15.15
N VAL A 127 -12.93 5.77 -15.80
CA VAL A 127 -13.97 4.74 -15.52
C VAL A 127 -13.66 3.39 -16.19
N GLY A 128 -12.92 3.37 -17.29
CA GLY A 128 -12.63 2.16 -18.06
C GLY A 128 -11.27 2.16 -18.75
N GLY A 129 -10.96 1.11 -19.49
CA GLY A 129 -9.71 0.98 -20.24
C GLY A 129 -8.48 0.58 -19.42
N VAL A 130 -8.63 0.43 -18.10
CA VAL A 130 -7.56 -0.04 -17.21
C VAL A 130 -7.48 -1.57 -17.23
N GLN A 131 -6.33 -2.10 -17.64
CA GLN A 131 -6.07 -3.53 -17.69
C GLN A 131 -4.60 -3.83 -17.49
N TRP A 132 -4.29 -5.04 -17.01
CA TRP A 132 -2.91 -5.52 -17.04
C TRP A 132 -2.51 -5.90 -18.48
N PRO A 133 -1.26 -5.63 -18.89
CA PRO A 133 -0.77 -6.06 -20.19
C PRO A 133 -0.72 -7.59 -20.27
N SER A 134 -0.96 -8.14 -21.47
CA SER A 134 -0.93 -9.59 -21.74
C SER A 134 0.48 -10.19 -21.65
N SER A 135 1.51 -9.36 -21.65
CA SER A 135 2.91 -9.74 -21.49
C SER A 135 3.53 -8.90 -20.38
N PRO A 136 4.48 -9.43 -19.60
CA PRO A 136 5.16 -8.67 -18.56
C PRO A 136 5.75 -7.39 -19.18
N PRO A 137 5.60 -6.23 -18.51
CA PRO A 137 6.07 -4.96 -19.03
C PRO A 137 7.56 -5.04 -19.31
N SER A 138 7.97 -4.67 -20.53
CA SER A 138 9.39 -4.56 -20.88
C SER A 138 10.08 -3.38 -20.21
N THR A 139 9.30 -2.37 -19.75
CA THR A 139 9.76 -1.24 -18.92
C THR A 139 8.63 -0.67 -18.03
N PRO A 140 8.94 -0.06 -16.87
CA PRO A 140 7.97 0.63 -16.00
C PRO A 140 7.24 1.80 -16.69
N ASP A 141 7.84 2.42 -17.71
CA ASP A 141 7.28 3.55 -18.47
C ASP A 141 6.24 3.13 -19.54
N SER A 142 5.79 1.88 -19.51
CA SER A 142 4.91 1.31 -20.55
C SER A 142 3.41 1.65 -20.40
N TRP A 143 2.99 2.26 -19.29
CA TRP A 143 1.60 2.67 -19.08
C TRP A 143 1.38 4.13 -19.47
N PRO A 144 0.31 4.45 -20.24
CA PRO A 144 -0.11 5.84 -20.42
C PRO A 144 -0.40 6.46 -19.06
N ALA A 145 0.36 7.50 -18.68
CA ALA A 145 0.19 8.17 -17.40
C ALA A 145 -0.94 9.21 -17.47
N SER A 146 -1.89 9.14 -16.54
CA SER A 146 -2.86 10.21 -16.32
C SER A 146 -2.17 11.51 -15.86
N ARG A 147 -2.93 12.62 -15.77
CA ARG A 147 -2.42 13.86 -15.17
C ARG A 147 -2.03 13.64 -13.70
N PHE A 148 -2.82 12.84 -12.98
CA PHE A 148 -2.57 12.46 -11.60
C PHE A 148 -1.28 11.65 -11.46
N ASP A 149 -1.12 10.61 -12.29
CA ASP A 149 0.10 9.78 -12.28
C ASP A 149 1.33 10.62 -12.61
N SER A 150 1.24 11.49 -13.61
CA SER A 150 2.35 12.39 -13.96
C SER A 150 2.73 13.33 -12.81
N ALA A 151 1.74 13.90 -12.13
CA ALA A 151 1.95 14.81 -11.00
C ALA A 151 2.58 14.10 -9.80
N LEU A 152 1.99 12.99 -9.35
CA LEU A 152 2.45 12.24 -8.20
C LEU A 152 3.86 11.69 -8.43
N CYS A 153 4.07 11.03 -9.56
CA CYS A 153 5.31 10.31 -9.84
C CYS A 153 6.51 11.24 -10.05
N SER A 154 6.31 12.36 -10.75
CA SER A 154 7.38 13.36 -10.95
C SER A 154 7.75 14.05 -9.63
N ALA A 155 6.75 14.45 -8.83
CA ALA A 155 6.97 15.08 -7.54
C ALA A 155 7.66 14.10 -6.58
N TRP A 156 7.16 12.87 -6.46
CA TRP A 156 7.74 11.83 -5.60
C TRP A 156 9.20 11.52 -5.97
N ARG A 157 9.50 11.39 -7.26
CA ARG A 157 10.88 11.19 -7.76
C ARG A 157 11.80 12.35 -7.35
N GLN A 158 11.35 13.58 -7.53
CA GLN A 158 12.13 14.74 -7.13
C GLN A 158 12.39 14.75 -5.61
N ARG A 159 11.40 14.40 -4.77
CA ARG A 159 11.62 14.30 -3.31
C ARG A 159 12.66 13.22 -2.96
N MET A 160 12.77 12.16 -3.77
CA MET A 160 13.78 11.11 -3.61
C MET A 160 15.16 11.65 -3.96
N GLU A 161 15.30 12.37 -5.07
CA GLU A 161 16.54 13.02 -5.51
C GLU A 161 17.01 14.09 -4.50
N LEU A 162 16.09 14.78 -3.85
CA LEU A 162 16.36 15.76 -2.80
C LEU A 162 16.69 15.13 -1.43
N GLY A 163 16.64 13.80 -1.29
CA GLY A 163 17.02 13.10 -0.06
C GLY A 163 16.03 13.30 1.09
N LEU A 164 14.73 13.50 0.81
CA LEU A 164 13.69 13.71 1.83
C LEU A 164 13.16 12.40 2.44
N PHE A 165 13.65 11.26 1.97
CA PHE A 165 13.33 9.94 2.50
C PHE A 165 14.39 9.47 3.49
N ARG A 166 14.04 8.51 4.35
CA ARG A 166 15.01 7.91 5.29
C ARG A 166 16.09 7.09 4.59
N TYR A 167 15.75 6.51 3.45
CA TYR A 167 16.64 5.73 2.60
C TYR A 167 16.25 5.94 1.13
N CYS A 168 17.18 5.65 0.24
CA CYS A 168 16.93 5.68 -1.19
C CYS A 168 16.24 4.39 -1.62
N LEU A 169 15.02 4.48 -2.16
CA LEU A 169 14.35 3.30 -2.69
C LEU A 169 14.96 2.94 -4.06
N GLY A 170 15.89 1.99 -4.06
CA GLY A 170 16.41 1.38 -5.29
C GLY A 170 15.46 0.36 -5.91
N GLU A 171 15.94 -0.39 -6.89
CA GLU A 171 15.21 -1.52 -7.46
C GLU A 171 15.03 -2.63 -6.41
N LEU A 172 13.77 -3.01 -6.15
CA LEU A 172 13.44 -4.05 -5.17
C LEU A 172 13.53 -5.43 -5.82
N GLN A 173 14.33 -6.33 -5.22
CA GLN A 173 14.31 -7.74 -5.61
C GLN A 173 12.92 -8.30 -5.37
N THR A 174 12.28 -8.73 -6.46
CA THR A 174 10.87 -9.13 -6.48
C THR A 174 10.76 -10.55 -7.02
N GLN A 175 9.97 -11.39 -6.34
CA GLN A 175 9.65 -12.74 -6.81
C GLN A 175 8.17 -13.04 -6.59
N VAL A 176 7.57 -13.79 -7.51
CA VAL A 176 6.25 -14.40 -7.28
C VAL A 176 6.49 -15.76 -6.62
N LEU A 177 5.97 -15.95 -5.41
CA LEU A 177 6.12 -17.21 -4.70
C LEU A 177 5.41 -18.33 -5.49
N PRO A 178 6.05 -19.49 -5.69
CA PRO A 178 5.41 -20.61 -6.37
C PRO A 178 4.28 -21.18 -5.52
N GLY A 179 3.08 -21.23 -6.11
CA GLY A 179 1.89 -21.81 -5.48
C GLY A 179 0.59 -21.34 -6.12
N ALA A 180 -0.53 -21.60 -5.46
CA ALA A 180 -1.88 -21.30 -5.93
C ALA A 180 -2.29 -19.84 -5.68
N VAL A 181 -1.69 -19.16 -4.70
CA VAL A 181 -1.99 -17.74 -4.39
C VAL A 181 -1.26 -16.82 -5.36
N GLY A 182 0.02 -17.10 -5.61
CA GLY A 182 0.90 -16.24 -6.40
C GLY A 182 1.26 -14.94 -5.67
N PHE A 183 1.67 -15.02 -4.41
CA PHE A 183 2.13 -13.86 -3.64
C PHE A 183 3.30 -13.15 -4.33
N VAL A 184 3.28 -11.83 -4.33
CA VAL A 184 4.41 -11.00 -4.78
C VAL A 184 5.25 -10.66 -3.56
N ALA A 185 6.42 -11.29 -3.41
CA ALA A 185 7.36 -10.98 -2.35
C ALA A 185 8.42 -9.98 -2.83
N GLN A 186 8.71 -8.97 -2.02
CA GLN A 186 9.73 -7.95 -2.30
C GLN A 186 10.69 -7.81 -1.13
N LEU A 187 12.00 -7.89 -1.40
CA LEU A 187 13.02 -7.66 -0.38
C LEU A 187 13.28 -6.16 -0.19
N ASN A 188 13.02 -5.64 1.01
CA ASN A 188 13.33 -4.27 1.38
C ASN A 188 13.99 -4.20 2.77
N VAL A 189 15.30 -4.47 2.80
CA VAL A 189 16.12 -4.52 4.03
C VAL A 189 16.17 -3.14 4.71
N GLU A 190 16.37 -2.08 3.93
CA GLU A 190 16.46 -0.72 4.47
C GLU A 190 15.16 -0.33 5.18
N ARG A 191 14.00 -0.68 4.62
CA ARG A 191 12.73 -0.46 5.31
C ARG A 191 12.63 -1.24 6.61
N GLY A 192 13.12 -2.47 6.65
CA GLY A 192 13.15 -3.28 7.86
C GLY A 192 13.91 -2.62 9.01
N VAL A 193 14.98 -1.89 8.70
CA VAL A 193 15.90 -1.26 9.67
C VAL A 193 15.57 0.21 9.95
N GLN A 194 15.22 0.98 8.92
CA GLN A 194 15.13 2.45 8.97
C GLN A 194 13.72 2.97 9.25
N ARG A 195 12.70 2.11 9.14
CA ARG A 195 11.32 2.49 9.45
C ARG A 195 11.22 2.94 10.91
N ARG A 196 10.44 4.00 11.13
CA ARG A 196 10.13 4.48 12.47
C ARG A 196 9.51 3.38 13.34
N CYS A 197 9.93 3.31 14.61
CA CYS A 197 9.23 2.53 15.63
C CYS A 197 7.74 2.93 15.68
N PRO A 198 6.80 1.96 15.63
CA PRO A 198 5.38 2.23 15.82
C PRO A 198 5.10 2.93 17.16
N GLN A 199 4.04 3.75 17.20
CA GLN A 199 3.50 4.28 18.45
C GLN A 199 3.03 3.16 19.38
N ASN A 200 2.99 3.46 20.68
CA ASN A 200 2.45 2.52 21.67
C ASN A 200 0.91 2.52 21.59
N ILE A 201 0.37 1.60 20.80
CA ILE A 201 -1.07 1.42 20.62
C ILE A 201 -1.59 0.37 21.60
N LYS A 202 -2.62 0.73 22.37
CA LYS A 202 -3.24 -0.11 23.40
C LYS A 202 -4.71 -0.47 23.11
N SER A 203 -5.36 0.25 22.21
CA SER A 203 -6.78 0.10 21.88
C SER A 203 -7.01 0.54 20.44
N VAL A 204 -8.04 -0.02 19.81
CA VAL A 204 -8.48 0.41 18.47
C VAL A 204 -9.04 1.84 18.51
N ARG A 205 -9.65 2.23 19.64
CA ARG A 205 -10.26 3.55 19.88
C ARG A 205 -9.34 4.49 20.66
N GLN A 206 -8.03 4.23 20.68
CA GLN A 206 -7.08 5.10 21.36
C GLN A 206 -7.17 6.53 20.80
N ALA A 207 -7.31 7.50 21.71
CA ALA A 207 -7.40 8.92 21.36
C ALA A 207 -6.10 9.43 20.71
N PHE A 208 -6.24 10.44 19.86
CA PHE A 208 -5.11 11.17 19.30
C PHE A 208 -4.25 11.76 20.42
N ASP A 209 -2.93 11.75 20.22
CA ASP A 209 -1.95 12.28 21.17
C ASP A 209 -1.04 13.29 20.46
N PRO A 210 -1.15 14.61 20.76
CA PRO A 210 -0.33 15.63 20.11
C PRO A 210 1.16 15.54 20.46
N GLU A 211 1.52 14.89 21.57
CA GLU A 211 2.92 14.76 22.02
C GLU A 211 3.67 13.73 21.17
N GLN A 212 2.99 12.66 20.75
CA GLN A 212 3.55 11.67 19.83
C GLN A 212 3.74 12.24 18.43
N PHE A 213 4.51 11.53 17.59
CA PHE A 213 4.64 11.94 16.18
C PHE A 213 3.27 12.01 15.51
N ASN A 214 3.03 13.08 14.75
CA ASN A 214 1.80 13.26 13.98
C ASN A 214 2.10 14.13 12.75
N PHE A 215 1.21 14.15 11.76
CA PHE A 215 1.43 14.85 10.50
C PHE A 215 1.49 16.39 10.58
N ASN A 216 1.23 17.03 11.73
CA ASN A 216 1.56 18.45 11.92
C ASN A 216 3.08 18.70 12.11
N LYS A 217 3.87 17.62 12.24
CA LYS A 217 5.32 17.67 12.50
C LYS A 217 6.18 17.29 11.28
N ILE A 218 5.58 17.15 10.10
CA ILE A 218 6.30 16.86 8.85
C ILE A 218 6.95 18.13 8.31
N ARG A 219 8.01 17.98 7.50
CA ARG A 219 8.61 19.12 6.80
C ARG A 219 7.73 19.54 5.62
N PRO A 220 7.64 20.84 5.30
CA PRO A 220 6.89 21.32 4.13
C PRO A 220 7.25 20.61 2.82
N GLY A 221 8.54 20.33 2.60
CA GLY A 221 9.02 19.60 1.41
C GLY A 221 8.53 18.15 1.28
N GLU A 222 8.01 17.54 2.36
CA GLU A 222 7.40 16.20 2.32
C GLU A 222 6.03 16.21 1.61
N VAL A 223 5.40 17.37 1.48
CA VAL A 223 4.10 17.50 0.80
C VAL A 223 4.30 17.59 -0.71
N LEU A 224 3.55 16.77 -1.45
CA LEU A 224 3.52 16.83 -2.92
C LEU A 224 2.54 17.90 -3.40
N PHE A 225 1.28 17.80 -2.97
CA PHE A 225 0.19 18.71 -3.32
C PHE A 225 -1.04 18.47 -2.42
N ARG A 226 -2.01 19.38 -2.49
CA ARG A 226 -3.38 19.20 -1.97
C ARG A 226 -4.25 18.62 -3.07
N LEU A 227 -4.82 17.44 -2.84
CA LEU A 227 -5.81 16.83 -3.71
C LEU A 227 -7.17 17.46 -3.42
N HIS A 228 -7.77 18.11 -4.41
CA HIS A 228 -9.01 18.87 -4.28
C HIS A 228 -9.97 18.53 -5.41
N GLN A 229 -11.15 18.02 -5.06
CA GLN A 229 -12.22 17.79 -6.03
C GLN A 229 -12.93 19.12 -6.33
N GLU A 230 -13.18 19.41 -7.60
CA GLU A 230 -14.01 20.56 -7.95
C GLU A 230 -15.41 20.45 -7.32
N PRO A 231 -16.00 21.56 -6.82
CA PRO A 231 -17.31 21.51 -6.20
C PRO A 231 -18.36 21.01 -7.19
N ASP A 232 -18.93 19.83 -6.92
CA ASP A 232 -20.15 19.40 -7.60
C ASP A 232 -21.38 19.92 -6.83
N THR A 233 -22.38 20.36 -7.58
CA THR A 233 -23.70 20.82 -7.10
C THR A 233 -24.41 19.87 -6.14
N HIS A 234 -23.99 18.60 -6.05
CA HIS A 234 -24.63 17.54 -5.27
C HIS A 234 -23.76 16.87 -4.19
N SER A 235 -22.49 17.25 -4.03
CA SER A 235 -21.57 16.59 -3.07
C SER A 235 -21.40 17.35 -1.75
N ALA A 236 -21.15 16.60 -0.68
CA ALA A 236 -20.68 17.17 0.59
C ALA A 236 -19.45 18.06 0.36
N LEU A 237 -19.26 19.09 1.21
CA LEU A 237 -18.18 20.07 1.05
C LEU A 237 -16.84 19.40 0.75
N PRO A 238 -16.11 19.81 -0.31
CA PRO A 238 -14.84 19.19 -0.67
C PRO A 238 -13.87 19.29 0.51
N GLN A 239 -13.32 18.15 0.90
CA GLN A 239 -12.29 18.06 1.94
C GLN A 239 -10.92 18.09 1.26
N ASP A 240 -10.08 19.05 1.65
CA ASP A 240 -8.68 19.08 1.21
C ASP A 240 -7.92 17.89 1.82
N ILE A 241 -7.27 17.13 0.94
CA ILE A 241 -6.41 16.01 1.33
C ILE A 241 -4.97 16.34 0.96
N LEU A 242 -4.08 16.34 1.93
CA LEU A 242 -2.65 16.44 1.66
C LEU A 242 -2.13 15.12 1.15
N VAL A 243 -1.48 15.15 -0.01
CA VAL A 243 -0.69 14.04 -0.53
C VAL A 243 0.76 14.24 -0.11
N VAL A 244 1.24 13.39 0.78
CA VAL A 244 2.55 13.50 1.44
C VAL A 244 3.39 12.28 1.10
N ILE A 245 4.70 12.43 0.91
CA ILE A 245 5.56 11.25 0.74
C ILE A 245 5.53 10.38 2.00
N ASN A 246 5.55 9.06 1.84
CA ASN A 246 5.93 8.21 2.96
C ASN A 246 7.46 8.16 3.03
N VAL A 247 8.04 8.83 4.03
CA VAL A 247 9.51 8.88 4.24
C VAL A 247 10.14 7.50 4.52
N SER A 248 9.35 6.43 4.68
CA SER A 248 9.78 5.01 4.72
C SER A 248 9.03 4.20 3.64
N PRO A 249 9.35 4.44 2.36
CA PRO A 249 8.54 4.01 1.23
C PRO A 249 8.62 2.47 1.09
N LEU A 250 7.46 1.82 1.01
CA LEU A 250 7.42 0.36 0.85
C LEU A 250 7.73 -0.02 -0.60
N GLU A 251 7.32 0.85 -1.52
CA GLU A 251 7.38 0.70 -2.96
C GLU A 251 7.38 2.11 -3.58
N TRP A 252 7.65 2.19 -4.87
CA TRP A 252 7.64 3.40 -5.67
C TRP A 252 6.28 4.13 -5.61
N GLY A 253 6.37 5.47 -5.55
CA GLY A 253 5.20 6.34 -5.42
C GLY A 253 4.45 6.16 -4.09
N HIS A 254 5.07 5.56 -3.06
CA HIS A 254 4.42 5.41 -1.75
C HIS A 254 4.21 6.78 -1.09
N VAL A 255 2.95 7.18 -1.03
CA VAL A 255 2.44 8.43 -0.44
C VAL A 255 1.43 8.12 0.67
N LEU A 256 1.09 9.17 1.41
CA LEU A 256 0.06 9.21 2.43
C LEU A 256 -1.00 10.23 2.02
N LEU A 257 -2.28 9.86 2.11
CA LEU A 257 -3.41 10.78 1.99
C LEU A 257 -3.83 11.18 3.39
N VAL A 258 -3.60 12.45 3.75
CA VAL A 258 -3.84 12.97 5.10
C VAL A 258 -4.91 14.06 5.05
N PRO A 259 -6.11 13.82 5.60
CA PRO A 259 -7.14 14.84 5.71
C PRO A 259 -6.74 15.86 6.77
N GLU A 260 -6.75 17.15 6.40
CA GLU A 260 -6.51 18.32 7.27
C GLU A 260 -5.81 18.02 8.62
N PRO A 261 -4.46 17.93 8.64
CA PRO A 261 -3.71 17.51 9.84
C PRO A 261 -4.02 18.33 11.10
N ALA A 262 -4.44 19.60 10.93
CA ALA A 262 -4.80 20.49 12.02
C ALA A 262 -6.04 20.00 12.80
N GLN A 263 -6.90 19.17 12.20
CA GLN A 263 -8.05 18.56 12.88
C GLN A 263 -7.66 17.46 13.86
N GLN A 264 -6.41 16.98 13.84
CA GLN A 264 -5.89 16.01 14.81
C GLN A 264 -6.75 14.74 14.92
N LEU A 265 -7.29 14.29 13.78
CA LEU A 265 -8.20 13.16 13.73
C LEU A 265 -7.45 11.86 14.10
N PRO A 266 -7.96 11.04 15.03
CA PRO A 266 -7.37 9.73 15.31
C PRO A 266 -7.45 8.82 14.07
N GLN A 267 -6.68 7.73 14.04
CA GLN A 267 -6.65 6.75 12.94
C GLN A 267 -7.94 5.92 12.87
N ARG A 268 -9.05 6.59 12.53
CA ARG A 268 -10.40 6.06 12.30
C ARG A 268 -10.87 6.54 10.93
N LEU A 269 -11.34 5.62 10.09
CA LEU A 269 -11.72 5.93 8.72
C LEU A 269 -12.95 6.85 8.69
N LEU A 270 -12.90 7.90 7.86
CA LEU A 270 -14.00 8.85 7.66
C LEU A 270 -14.41 8.91 6.18
N PRO A 271 -15.66 9.32 5.87
CA PRO A 271 -16.16 9.36 4.48
C PRO A 271 -15.31 10.20 3.53
N GLY A 272 -14.87 11.39 3.94
CA GLY A 272 -14.13 12.32 3.09
C GLY A 272 -12.76 11.76 2.65
N VAL A 273 -11.97 11.22 3.58
CA VAL A 273 -10.68 10.60 3.24
C VAL A 273 -10.86 9.31 2.44
N LEU A 274 -11.91 8.52 2.72
CA LEU A 274 -12.21 7.31 1.95
C LEU A 274 -12.56 7.66 0.51
N ARG A 275 -13.40 8.68 0.28
CA ARG A 275 -13.72 9.21 -1.05
C ARG A 275 -12.44 9.54 -1.81
N ALA A 276 -11.57 10.36 -1.23
CA ALA A 276 -10.32 10.75 -1.86
C ALA A 276 -9.42 9.56 -2.18
N GLY A 277 -9.41 8.53 -1.34
CA GLY A 277 -8.72 7.28 -1.62
C GLY A 277 -9.28 6.51 -2.82
N LEU A 278 -10.61 6.39 -2.93
CA LEU A 278 -11.25 5.74 -4.08
C LEU A 278 -11.08 6.56 -5.36
N GLU A 279 -11.25 7.87 -5.27
CA GLU A 279 -11.06 8.78 -6.41
C GLU A 279 -9.60 8.83 -6.85
N ALA A 280 -8.61 8.74 -5.96
CA ALA A 280 -7.21 8.62 -6.36
C ALA A 280 -6.95 7.33 -7.16
N VAL A 281 -7.60 6.21 -6.82
CA VAL A 281 -7.57 4.97 -7.62
C VAL A 281 -8.28 5.15 -8.96
N LEU A 282 -9.32 5.99 -9.02
CA LEU A 282 -10.01 6.32 -10.26
C LEU A 282 -9.23 7.30 -11.14
N LEU A 283 -8.50 8.26 -10.55
CA LEU A 283 -7.65 9.23 -11.26
C LEU A 283 -6.45 8.57 -11.93
N SER A 284 -5.91 7.50 -11.33
CA SER A 284 -4.81 6.74 -11.92
C SER A 284 -5.28 5.88 -13.10
N SER A 285 -4.54 5.95 -14.20
CA SER A 285 -4.68 5.02 -15.34
C SER A 285 -3.80 3.77 -15.17
N HIS A 286 -2.95 3.72 -14.15
CA HIS A 286 -2.09 2.57 -13.87
C HIS A 286 -2.88 1.48 -13.09
N PRO A 287 -2.95 0.23 -13.58
CA PRO A 287 -3.76 -0.83 -12.95
C PRO A 287 -3.30 -1.18 -11.53
N GLY A 288 -2.02 -0.94 -11.24
CA GLY A 288 -1.39 -1.21 -9.96
C GLY A 288 -1.31 -0.04 -8.98
N PHE A 289 -1.97 1.11 -9.21
CA PHE A 289 -2.09 2.12 -8.17
C PHE A 289 -3.16 1.70 -7.17
N ARG A 290 -2.80 1.69 -5.88
CA ARG A 290 -3.62 1.12 -4.82
C ARG A 290 -3.62 2.01 -3.60
N VAL A 291 -4.72 1.99 -2.87
CA VAL A 291 -4.88 2.72 -1.62
C VAL A 291 -5.20 1.75 -0.50
N GLY A 292 -4.78 2.04 0.72
CA GLY A 292 -5.15 1.20 1.86
C GLY A 292 -5.12 1.91 3.19
N PHE A 293 -5.80 1.31 4.17
CA PHE A 293 -5.95 1.79 5.52
C PHE A 293 -5.60 0.67 6.51
N ASN A 294 -4.83 1.02 7.53
CA ASN A 294 -4.64 0.20 8.71
C ASN A 294 -5.31 0.92 9.88
N SER A 295 -6.18 0.23 10.62
CA SER A 295 -6.66 0.74 11.91
C SER A 295 -5.60 0.58 13.00
N LEU A 296 -5.81 1.23 14.14
CA LEU A 296 -5.07 0.94 15.37
C LEU A 296 -5.29 -0.54 15.77
N GLY A 297 -4.22 -1.24 16.17
CA GLY A 297 -4.23 -2.69 16.36
C GLY A 297 -4.20 -3.50 15.05
N GLY A 298 -4.57 -2.90 13.91
CA GLY A 298 -4.42 -3.39 12.54
C GLY A 298 -3.08 -3.07 11.89
N LEU A 299 -2.04 -2.85 12.69
CA LEU A 299 -0.68 -2.45 12.28
C LEU A 299 -0.53 -1.03 11.71
N ALA A 300 -1.46 -0.12 12.02
CA ALA A 300 -1.15 1.31 11.94
C ALA A 300 0.05 1.65 12.83
N SER A 301 0.97 2.47 12.33
CA SER A 301 2.16 2.89 13.10
C SER A 301 2.02 4.27 13.73
N VAL A 302 1.04 5.06 13.28
CA VAL A 302 0.80 6.43 13.71
C VAL A 302 -0.70 6.56 13.97
N ASN A 303 -1.07 7.10 15.13
CA ASN A 303 -2.44 7.49 15.46
C ASN A 303 -2.71 8.93 15.01
N HIS A 304 -2.85 9.11 13.70
CA HIS A 304 -3.33 10.33 13.07
C HIS A 304 -3.87 9.90 11.70
N LEU A 305 -5.13 10.19 11.39
CA LEU A 305 -5.82 9.69 10.19
C LEU A 305 -4.99 9.83 8.92
N HIS A 306 -4.72 8.71 8.26
CA HIS A 306 -4.10 8.64 6.94
C HIS A 306 -4.49 7.37 6.19
N LEU A 307 -4.49 7.46 4.86
CA LEU A 307 -4.44 6.32 3.95
C LEU A 307 -3.04 6.22 3.35
N HIS A 308 -2.66 5.01 2.95
CA HIS A 308 -1.50 4.75 2.12
C HIS A 308 -1.91 4.76 0.65
N GLY A 309 -1.08 5.32 -0.24
CA GLY A 309 -1.19 5.15 -1.69
C GLY A 309 0.15 4.68 -2.26
N TYR A 310 0.18 3.73 -3.18
CA TYR A 310 1.43 3.28 -3.83
C TYR A 310 1.15 2.58 -5.16
N TYR A 311 2.16 2.51 -6.03
CA TYR A 311 2.10 1.74 -7.27
C TYR A 311 2.81 0.41 -7.07
N LEU A 312 2.24 -0.69 -7.54
CA LEU A 312 3.00 -1.94 -7.66
C LEU A 312 2.69 -2.54 -9.03
N ALA A 313 3.72 -2.71 -9.85
CA ALA A 313 3.64 -3.18 -11.24
C ALA A 313 3.45 -4.70 -11.37
N HIS A 314 2.76 -5.31 -10.41
CA HIS A 314 2.38 -6.71 -10.40
C HIS A 314 0.90 -6.85 -10.08
N ARG A 315 0.22 -7.78 -10.76
CA ARG A 315 -1.16 -8.16 -10.43
C ARG A 315 -1.20 -8.83 -9.07
N LEU A 316 -2.17 -8.46 -8.24
CA LEU A 316 -2.45 -9.12 -6.97
C LEU A 316 -3.65 -10.07 -7.06
N PRO A 317 -3.67 -11.17 -6.28
CA PRO A 317 -4.73 -12.18 -6.34
C PRO A 317 -6.12 -11.59 -6.04
N VAL A 318 -6.18 -10.61 -5.15
CA VAL A 318 -7.44 -9.97 -4.71
C VAL A 318 -8.17 -9.20 -5.81
N GLU A 319 -7.51 -8.82 -6.90
CA GLU A 319 -8.09 -8.03 -7.99
C GLU A 319 -9.10 -8.82 -8.83
N GLY A 320 -8.91 -10.14 -8.92
CA GLY A 320 -9.78 -11.06 -9.67
C GLY A 320 -10.37 -12.19 -8.85
N ALA A 321 -10.01 -12.27 -7.55
CA ALA A 321 -10.48 -13.33 -6.66
C ALA A 321 -12.02 -13.45 -6.65
N PRO A 322 -12.54 -14.69 -6.66
CA PRO A 322 -13.97 -14.94 -6.66
C PRO A 322 -14.61 -14.50 -5.35
N SER A 323 -15.90 -14.20 -5.41
CA SER A 323 -16.67 -13.77 -4.24
C SER A 323 -18.12 -14.21 -4.31
N GLN A 324 -18.77 -14.28 -3.15
CA GLN A 324 -20.18 -14.62 -3.02
C GLN A 324 -20.95 -13.51 -2.31
N PRO A 325 -22.15 -13.13 -2.76
CA PRO A 325 -22.97 -12.14 -2.07
C PRO A 325 -23.32 -12.63 -0.65
N LEU A 326 -23.29 -11.72 0.31
CA LEU A 326 -23.64 -11.96 1.71
C LEU A 326 -25.01 -11.39 2.09
N ASP A 327 -25.46 -10.35 1.38
CA ASP A 327 -26.77 -9.73 1.55
C ASP A 327 -27.64 -9.88 0.28
N PRO A 328 -28.98 -9.81 0.40
CA PRO A 328 -29.89 -9.90 -0.75
C PRO A 328 -29.69 -8.81 -1.80
N GLY A 329 -29.27 -7.61 -1.39
CA GLY A 329 -29.01 -6.47 -2.27
C GLY A 329 -27.70 -6.58 -3.05
N GLY A 330 -26.84 -7.54 -2.71
CA GLY A 330 -25.54 -7.75 -3.35
C GLY A 330 -24.56 -6.60 -3.10
N HIS A 331 -24.76 -5.84 -2.02
CA HIS A 331 -23.91 -4.69 -1.64
C HIS A 331 -22.62 -5.12 -0.93
N LEU A 332 -22.62 -6.30 -0.32
CA LEU A 332 -21.54 -6.87 0.45
C LEU A 332 -21.32 -8.31 -0.01
N HIS A 333 -20.06 -8.63 -0.33
CA HIS A 333 -19.65 -9.96 -0.75
C HIS A 333 -18.59 -10.53 0.19
N LEU A 334 -18.49 -11.84 0.25
CA LEU A 334 -17.38 -12.56 0.89
C LEU A 334 -16.38 -12.97 -0.19
N LEU A 335 -15.17 -12.44 -0.11
CA LEU A 335 -14.05 -12.87 -0.93
C LEU A 335 -13.69 -14.31 -0.57
N GLN A 336 -13.74 -15.20 -1.56
CA GLN A 336 -13.47 -16.61 -1.37
C GLN A 336 -11.99 -16.90 -1.60
N THR A 337 -11.34 -17.45 -0.58
CA THR A 337 -9.99 -18.03 -0.63
C THR A 337 -8.86 -17.09 -1.09
N LEU A 338 -7.80 -17.09 -0.29
CA LEU A 338 -6.45 -16.58 -0.52
C LEU A 338 -6.29 -15.06 -0.83
N PRO A 339 -5.42 -14.36 -0.07
CA PRO A 339 -4.65 -14.88 1.04
C PRO A 339 -5.48 -15.01 2.34
N ALA A 340 -6.63 -14.34 2.41
CA ALA A 340 -7.56 -14.38 3.55
C ALA A 340 -9.00 -14.08 3.13
N PRO A 341 -10.02 -14.65 3.79
CA PRO A 341 -11.41 -14.23 3.62
C PRO A 341 -11.57 -12.75 4.00
N GLY A 342 -12.24 -11.98 3.15
CA GLY A 342 -12.47 -10.55 3.36
C GLY A 342 -13.87 -10.13 2.91
N PHE A 343 -14.32 -8.98 3.39
CA PHE A 343 -15.57 -8.35 3.02
C PHE A 343 -15.33 -7.43 1.82
N LEU A 344 -15.94 -7.75 0.68
CA LEU A 344 -15.77 -7.05 -0.57
C LEU A 344 -16.97 -6.14 -0.83
N PHE A 345 -16.69 -4.85 -1.03
CA PHE A 345 -17.58 -3.87 -1.64
C PHE A 345 -17.05 -3.54 -3.03
N TYR A 346 -17.95 -3.16 -3.93
CA TYR A 346 -17.59 -2.86 -5.31
C TYR A 346 -18.37 -1.67 -5.82
N THR A 347 -17.70 -0.85 -6.62
CA THR A 347 -18.34 0.16 -7.46
C THR A 347 -17.79 0.09 -8.87
N SER A 348 -18.64 0.30 -9.88
CA SER A 348 -18.22 0.38 -11.28
C SER A 348 -17.60 1.73 -11.67
N GLY A 349 -17.72 2.76 -10.83
CA GLY A 349 -17.24 4.10 -11.17
C GLY A 349 -17.75 5.19 -10.21
N PRO A 350 -17.57 6.47 -10.56
CA PRO A 350 -18.05 7.57 -9.73
C PRO A 350 -19.58 7.69 -9.70
N GLY A 351 -20.08 8.59 -8.85
CA GLY A 351 -21.51 8.92 -8.73
C GLY A 351 -22.20 8.23 -7.54
N PRO A 352 -23.53 8.06 -7.57
CA PRO A 352 -24.29 7.59 -6.41
C PRO A 352 -23.90 6.21 -5.87
N ASP A 353 -23.39 5.32 -6.71
CA ASP A 353 -22.89 4.00 -6.28
C ASP A 353 -21.62 4.12 -5.45
N LEU A 354 -20.70 5.02 -5.83
CA LEU A 354 -19.51 5.35 -5.06
C LEU A 354 -19.89 5.89 -3.67
N GLU A 355 -20.88 6.78 -3.60
CA GLU A 355 -21.40 7.33 -2.34
C GLU A 355 -21.94 6.24 -1.41
N ALA A 356 -22.74 5.33 -1.97
CA ALA A 356 -23.31 4.22 -1.23
C ALA A 356 -22.21 3.28 -0.71
N VAL A 357 -21.19 2.98 -1.52
CA VAL A 357 -20.01 2.21 -1.08
C VAL A 357 -19.28 2.91 0.06
N ILE A 358 -19.04 4.22 -0.03
CA ILE A 358 -18.38 5.01 1.03
C ILE A 358 -19.18 4.92 2.33
N SER A 359 -20.50 5.16 2.28
CA SER A 359 -21.42 5.05 3.42
C SER A 359 -21.31 3.68 4.10
N ARG A 360 -21.49 2.61 3.32
CA ARG A 360 -21.47 1.22 3.81
C ARG A 360 -20.13 0.85 4.45
N VAL A 361 -19.03 1.20 3.78
CA VAL A 361 -17.67 0.90 4.27
C VAL A 361 -17.42 1.64 5.58
N CYS A 362 -17.73 2.94 5.67
CA CYS A 362 -17.55 3.71 6.89
C CYS A 362 -18.39 3.14 8.05
N ARG A 363 -19.66 2.78 7.81
CA ARG A 363 -20.51 2.11 8.82
C ARG A 363 -19.92 0.78 9.28
N ALA A 364 -19.40 -0.02 8.35
CA ALA A 364 -18.75 -1.29 8.68
C ALA A 364 -17.49 -1.07 9.53
N THR A 365 -16.63 -0.11 9.18
CA THR A 365 -15.43 0.21 9.96
C THR A 365 -15.73 0.86 11.30
N ASP A 366 -16.80 1.64 11.40
CA ASP A 366 -17.29 2.21 12.66
C ASP A 366 -17.75 1.12 13.60
N TYR A 367 -18.56 0.17 13.12
CA TYR A 367 -18.94 -1.01 13.90
C TYR A 367 -17.70 -1.76 14.41
N LEU A 368 -16.74 -2.06 13.54
CA LEU A 368 -15.52 -2.77 13.95
C LEU A 368 -14.73 -1.96 15.00
N THR A 369 -14.60 -0.66 14.82
CA THR A 369 -13.93 0.24 15.76
C THR A 369 -14.64 0.25 17.12
N ASP A 370 -15.96 0.38 17.14
CA ASP A 370 -16.78 0.41 18.36
C ASP A 370 -16.74 -0.92 19.12
N GLN A 371 -16.53 -2.03 18.41
CA GLN A 371 -16.32 -3.36 19.00
C GLN A 371 -14.86 -3.66 19.36
N GLU A 372 -13.93 -2.69 19.29
CA GLU A 372 -12.49 -2.88 19.51
C GLU A 372 -11.86 -3.95 18.59
N ILE A 373 -12.40 -4.11 17.38
CA ILE A 373 -11.92 -5.05 16.38
C ILE A 373 -10.98 -4.33 15.41
N ALA A 374 -9.71 -4.73 15.45
CA ALA A 374 -8.72 -4.31 14.48
C ALA A 374 -9.12 -4.74 13.07
N HIS A 375 -8.83 -3.90 12.10
CA HIS A 375 -9.15 -4.11 10.70
C HIS A 375 -8.18 -3.42 9.73
N ASN A 376 -8.13 -3.97 8.52
CA ASN A 376 -7.40 -3.41 7.38
C ASN A 376 -8.35 -3.24 6.21
N LEU A 377 -8.12 -2.21 5.41
CA LEU A 377 -8.88 -1.95 4.20
C LEU A 377 -7.93 -1.73 3.02
N PHE A 378 -8.31 -2.24 1.86
CA PHE A 378 -7.54 -2.15 0.62
C PHE A 378 -8.43 -1.81 -0.55
N VAL A 379 -8.01 -0.84 -1.34
CA VAL A 379 -8.71 -0.30 -2.51
C VAL A 379 -7.84 -0.54 -3.73
N THR A 380 -8.39 -1.22 -4.71
CA THR A 380 -7.69 -1.54 -5.96
C THR A 380 -8.65 -1.55 -7.13
N ARG A 381 -8.14 -1.28 -8.32
CA ARG A 381 -8.82 -1.66 -9.56
C ARG A 381 -9.01 -3.19 -9.56
N GLY A 382 -10.18 -3.65 -10.00
CA GLY A 382 -10.52 -5.06 -9.95
C GLY A 382 -11.70 -5.44 -10.84
N ALA A 383 -11.88 -6.75 -11.02
CA ALA A 383 -13.05 -7.30 -11.69
C ALA A 383 -14.31 -7.13 -10.84
N PRO A 384 -15.53 -7.19 -11.41
CA PRO A 384 -16.75 -7.23 -10.62
C PRO A 384 -16.78 -8.42 -9.63
N PRO A 385 -17.62 -8.37 -8.57
CA PRO A 385 -17.87 -9.51 -7.70
C PRO A 385 -18.48 -10.70 -8.44
N GLY A 386 -18.38 -11.89 -7.85
CA GLY A 386 -18.87 -13.14 -8.44
C GLY A 386 -17.77 -14.12 -8.81
N LYS A 387 -17.98 -14.90 -9.88
CA LYS A 387 -17.03 -15.92 -10.31
C LYS A 387 -15.73 -15.29 -10.83
N ALA A 388 -14.62 -16.01 -10.66
CA ALA A 388 -13.34 -15.60 -11.22
C ALA A 388 -13.48 -15.38 -12.73
N SER A 389 -13.09 -14.20 -13.19
CA SER A 389 -13.06 -13.86 -14.61
C SER A 389 -11.64 -13.96 -15.12
N PRO A 390 -11.38 -14.64 -16.25
CA PRO A 390 -10.07 -14.64 -16.89
C PRO A 390 -9.75 -13.29 -17.58
N CYS A 391 -10.68 -12.33 -17.55
CA CYS A 391 -10.48 -11.04 -18.20
C CYS A 391 -9.39 -10.20 -17.51
N SER A 392 -8.50 -9.62 -18.31
CA SER A 392 -7.47 -8.71 -17.83
C SER A 392 -8.03 -7.33 -17.43
N ALA A 393 -9.23 -6.99 -17.88
CA ALA A 393 -9.87 -5.69 -17.66
C ALA A 393 -10.32 -5.51 -16.21
N LEU A 394 -9.97 -4.37 -15.64
CA LEU A 394 -10.31 -3.97 -14.28
C LEU A 394 -11.41 -2.91 -14.36
N THR A 395 -12.65 -3.36 -14.48
CA THR A 395 -13.80 -2.52 -14.86
C THR A 395 -14.40 -1.70 -13.73
N GLY A 396 -13.81 -1.73 -12.54
CA GLY A 396 -14.26 -0.94 -11.39
C GLY A 396 -13.27 -0.99 -10.23
N VAL A 397 -13.75 -0.62 -9.05
CA VAL A 397 -12.97 -0.54 -7.82
C VAL A 397 -13.47 -1.57 -6.82
N ARG A 398 -12.55 -2.39 -6.33
CA ARG A 398 -12.77 -3.30 -5.20
C ARG A 398 -12.31 -2.62 -3.92
N VAL A 399 -13.17 -2.57 -2.91
CA VAL A 399 -12.83 -2.18 -1.54
C VAL A 399 -12.95 -3.41 -0.67
N ILE A 400 -11.83 -3.87 -0.12
CA ILE A 400 -11.75 -5.11 0.64
C ILE A 400 -11.42 -4.78 2.08
N LEU A 401 -12.27 -5.24 2.99
CA LEU A 401 -12.17 -5.04 4.42
C LEU A 401 -11.90 -6.38 5.12
N TRP A 402 -10.82 -6.45 5.89
CA TRP A 402 -10.50 -7.61 6.73
C TRP A 402 -10.62 -7.23 8.20
N ALA A 403 -11.50 -7.91 8.92
CA ALA A 403 -11.51 -7.90 10.38
C ALA A 403 -10.49 -8.94 10.88
N ARG A 404 -9.69 -8.58 11.89
CA ARG A 404 -8.55 -9.39 12.34
C ARG A 404 -8.34 -9.29 13.84
N LYS A 405 -7.56 -10.22 14.40
CA LYS A 405 -7.07 -10.13 15.78
C LYS A 405 -6.27 -8.84 15.93
N SER A 406 -6.46 -8.14 17.05
CA SER A 406 -5.65 -6.97 17.38
C SER A 406 -4.20 -7.38 17.63
N SER A 407 -3.27 -6.59 17.12
CA SER A 407 -1.84 -6.74 17.37
C SER A 407 -1.34 -5.48 18.04
N PHE A 408 -1.10 -5.57 19.35
CA PHE A 408 -0.54 -4.50 20.16
C PHE A 408 0.92 -4.80 20.49
N GLY A 409 1.72 -3.75 20.66
CA GLY A 409 3.17 -3.87 20.87
C GLY A 409 3.96 -4.08 19.58
N ILE A 410 5.28 -4.26 19.74
CA ILE A 410 6.22 -4.45 18.63
C ILE A 410 6.33 -5.96 18.35
N LYS A 411 5.87 -6.40 17.18
CA LYS A 411 6.14 -7.75 16.67
C LYS A 411 7.50 -7.76 15.97
N GLU A 412 8.49 -8.34 16.61
CA GLU A 412 9.81 -8.62 16.02
C GLU A 412 9.93 -10.13 15.73
N GLY A 413 10.64 -10.50 14.66
CA GLY A 413 10.98 -11.90 14.36
C GLY A 413 10.20 -12.59 13.25
N GLU A 414 9.13 -12.00 12.72
CA GLU A 414 8.44 -12.50 11.52
C GLU A 414 9.03 -11.91 10.23
N ALA A 415 9.08 -12.73 9.17
CA ALA A 415 9.59 -12.37 7.83
C ALA A 415 8.97 -11.08 7.28
N PHE A 416 7.68 -10.88 7.55
CA PHE A 416 6.91 -9.67 7.27
C PHE A 416 5.86 -9.48 8.36
N ASN A 417 5.28 -8.28 8.43
CA ASN A 417 4.21 -7.99 9.39
C ASN A 417 2.87 -7.94 8.63
N VAL A 418 1.88 -8.75 9.02
CA VAL A 418 0.59 -8.82 8.30
C VAL A 418 -0.27 -7.58 8.55
N ALA A 419 -0.20 -6.62 7.63
CA ALA A 419 -1.03 -5.43 7.50
C ALA A 419 -1.86 -5.51 6.20
N LEU A 420 -2.21 -4.37 5.60
CA LEU A 420 -3.02 -4.33 4.37
C LEU A 420 -2.35 -4.97 3.14
N CYS A 421 -1.03 -4.78 2.94
CA CYS A 421 -0.35 -5.25 1.72
C CYS A 421 -0.34 -6.77 1.68
N GLU A 422 -0.04 -7.38 2.82
CA GLU A 422 0.13 -8.82 2.96
C GLU A 422 -1.21 -9.53 2.79
N LEU A 423 -2.29 -8.95 3.36
CA LEU A 423 -3.66 -9.38 3.13
C LEU A 423 -4.13 -9.21 1.68
N ALA A 424 -3.49 -8.34 0.90
CA ALA A 424 -3.77 -8.19 -0.53
C ALA A 424 -2.91 -9.11 -1.42
N GLY A 425 -1.88 -9.76 -0.86
CA GLY A 425 -0.97 -10.64 -1.60
C GLY A 425 0.39 -10.04 -1.94
N HIS A 426 0.70 -8.85 -1.42
CA HIS A 426 2.01 -8.20 -1.53
C HIS A 426 2.79 -8.37 -0.22
N LEU A 427 3.96 -8.99 -0.25
CA LEU A 427 4.77 -9.35 0.93
C LEU A 427 6.10 -8.55 0.96
N PRO A 428 6.17 -7.43 1.68
CA PRO A 428 7.42 -6.70 1.94
C PRO A 428 8.25 -7.47 2.98
N VAL A 429 9.24 -8.22 2.50
CA VAL A 429 10.15 -9.04 3.31
C VAL A 429 11.34 -8.22 3.79
N LYS A 430 11.69 -8.37 5.07
CA LYS A 430 12.66 -7.50 5.75
C LYS A 430 14.11 -7.99 5.66
N THR A 431 14.34 -9.28 5.40
CA THR A 431 15.68 -9.87 5.41
C THR A 431 15.92 -10.76 4.18
N ALA A 432 17.17 -10.83 3.73
CA ALA A 432 17.52 -11.68 2.58
C ALA A 432 17.31 -13.17 2.88
N GLN A 433 17.56 -13.59 4.12
CA GLN A 433 17.32 -14.96 4.56
C GLN A 433 15.84 -15.33 4.47
N ASP A 434 14.96 -14.51 5.03
CA ASP A 434 13.51 -14.73 4.94
C ASP A 434 13.07 -14.73 3.48
N PHE A 435 13.54 -13.78 2.67
CA PHE A 435 13.16 -13.67 1.27
C PHE A 435 13.52 -14.92 0.46
N SER A 436 14.73 -15.46 0.66
CA SER A 436 15.20 -16.66 -0.03
C SER A 436 14.49 -17.95 0.40
N SER A 437 14.01 -18.01 1.64
CA SER A 437 13.42 -19.22 2.24
C SER A 437 11.89 -19.20 2.34
N LEU A 438 11.27 -18.05 2.07
CA LEU A 438 9.83 -17.87 2.18
C LEU A 438 9.10 -18.73 1.14
N THR A 439 8.22 -19.60 1.64
CA THR A 439 7.30 -20.39 0.82
C THR A 439 5.91 -19.80 0.88
N GLU A 440 5.10 -20.07 -0.15
CA GLU A 440 3.68 -19.66 -0.14
C GLU A 440 2.94 -20.24 1.07
N ALA A 441 3.19 -21.50 1.44
CA ALA A 441 2.57 -22.12 2.60
C ALA A 441 2.91 -21.39 3.92
N ALA A 442 4.17 -20.98 4.10
CA ALA A 442 4.59 -20.20 5.26
C ALA A 442 3.93 -18.80 5.27
N ALA A 443 3.83 -18.15 4.11
CA ALA A 443 3.15 -16.86 3.99
C ALA A 443 1.65 -16.98 4.34
N VAL A 444 0.97 -18.02 3.84
CA VAL A 444 -0.43 -18.31 4.18
C VAL A 444 -0.58 -18.54 5.69
N ALA A 445 0.32 -19.30 6.33
CA ALA A 445 0.25 -19.56 7.76
C ALA A 445 0.36 -18.27 8.59
N LEU A 446 1.28 -17.37 8.25
CA LEU A 446 1.42 -16.07 8.90
C LEU A 446 0.14 -15.22 8.75
N ILE A 447 -0.43 -15.20 7.56
CA ILE A 447 -1.67 -14.44 7.29
C ILE A 447 -2.86 -15.05 8.03
N GLN A 448 -2.96 -16.37 8.09
CA GLN A 448 -4.02 -17.06 8.81
C GLN A 448 -3.97 -16.80 10.32
N ASP A 449 -2.78 -16.65 10.90
CA ASP A 449 -2.65 -16.38 12.34
C ASP A 449 -3.25 -15.02 12.74
N CYS A 450 -3.32 -14.05 11.82
CA CYS A 450 -3.93 -12.76 12.13
C CYS A 450 -5.48 -12.76 12.06
N LEU A 451 -6.11 -13.79 11.48
CA LEU A 451 -7.56 -13.81 11.26
C LEU A 451 -8.35 -13.95 12.57
N LEU A 452 -9.56 -13.39 12.61
CA LEU A 452 -10.44 -13.56 13.75
C LEU A 452 -10.75 -15.04 14.04
N PRO A 453 -10.94 -15.43 15.31
CA PRO A 453 -11.48 -16.74 15.66
C PRO A 453 -12.82 -17.01 14.94
N PRO A 454 -13.12 -18.25 14.50
CA PRO A 454 -14.30 -18.55 13.67
C PRO A 454 -15.65 -18.06 14.22
N GLY A 455 -15.83 -18.13 15.54
CA GLY A 455 -17.04 -17.62 16.20
C GLY A 455 -17.18 -16.10 16.10
N GLN A 456 -16.09 -15.36 16.34
CA GLN A 456 -16.07 -13.91 16.17
C GLN A 456 -16.23 -13.50 14.71
N ALA A 457 -15.55 -14.19 13.78
CA ALA A 457 -15.70 -13.95 12.34
C ALA A 457 -17.15 -14.14 11.87
N THR A 458 -17.84 -15.15 12.39
CA THR A 458 -19.26 -15.39 12.11
C THR A 458 -20.15 -14.28 12.66
N ALA A 459 -19.91 -13.82 13.89
CA ALA A 459 -20.66 -12.71 14.49
C ALA A 459 -20.45 -11.40 13.74
N VAL A 460 -19.21 -11.07 13.36
CA VAL A 460 -18.88 -9.89 12.55
C VAL A 460 -19.60 -9.97 11.20
N ARG A 461 -19.52 -11.10 10.50
CA ARG A 461 -20.23 -11.27 9.22
C ARG A 461 -21.73 -11.03 9.36
N ALA A 462 -22.37 -11.60 10.39
CA ALA A 462 -23.80 -11.41 10.61
C ALA A 462 -24.16 -9.94 10.91
N ALA A 463 -23.34 -9.26 11.72
CA ALA A 463 -23.52 -7.84 12.03
C ALA A 463 -23.37 -6.95 10.80
N LEU A 464 -22.34 -7.18 9.97
CA LEU A 464 -22.13 -6.42 8.75
C LEU A 464 -23.27 -6.61 7.75
N VAL A 465 -23.78 -7.84 7.57
CA VAL A 465 -24.97 -8.11 6.74
C VAL A 465 -26.19 -7.34 7.25
N ALA A 466 -26.43 -7.34 8.56
CA ALA A 466 -27.53 -6.60 9.17
C ALA A 466 -27.41 -5.09 8.96
N LEU A 467 -26.19 -4.53 8.98
CA LEU A 467 -25.96 -3.11 8.68
C LEU A 467 -26.29 -2.76 7.22
N MET A 468 -26.00 -3.64 6.27
CA MET A 468 -26.32 -3.42 4.86
C MET A 468 -27.83 -3.39 4.61
N ALA A 469 -28.61 -4.19 5.35
CA ALA A 469 -30.07 -4.23 5.23
C ALA A 469 -30.79 -2.96 5.73
N GLN A 470 -30.14 -2.17 6.59
CA GLN A 470 -30.71 -0.92 7.12
C GLN A 470 -30.66 0.26 6.12
N GLU A 471 -30.18 0.02 4.90
CA GLU A 471 -30.04 1.04 3.85
C GLU A 471 -31.18 1.04 2.83
N GLU A 472 -32.21 0.19 3.01
CA GLU A 472 -33.45 0.31 2.24
C GLU A 472 -34.27 1.50 2.78
N PRO A 473 -34.51 2.56 1.97
CA PRO A 473 -35.38 3.66 2.36
C PRO A 473 -36.86 3.26 2.48
#